data_AF-A0A3M0Y9S0-F1
#
_entry.id   AF-A0A3M0Y9S0-F1
#
_cell.length_a   1.000
_cell.length_b   1.000
_cell.length_c   1.000
_cell.angle_alpha   90.00
_cell.angle_beta   90.00
_cell.angle_gamma   90.00
#
_symmetry.space_group_name_H-M   'P 1'
#
loop_
_entity.id
_entity.type
_entity.pdbx_description
1 polymer ?
#
loop_
_entity_poly.entity_id
_entity_poly.type
_entity_poly.pdbx_seq_one_letter_code
_entity_poly.pdbx_strand_id
1 'polypeptide(L)'
;MKRGLIKQKKAQVWSFDLIVASIIFLSVILFFYLLTINLQTDTFSEQKKLQREANALADNLLSSGTPQNWNETNVVKIGIADDGKLNKTKLLAFKNLAESDYTRTKSLLGISDNYYINFTQPINANGFSIDTIGSVPSAEQNYSNLAVATRAVAVDGKIVILKVNVWS
;
A
#
# COMPACT_ATOMS: atom_id res chain seq x y z
N MET A 1 27.55 -20.78 -81.04
CA MET A 1 27.85 -20.41 -79.64
C MET A 1 26.80 -19.39 -79.19
N LYS A 2 25.77 -19.79 -78.41
CA LYS A 2 24.72 -18.88 -77.89
C LYS A 2 24.80 -18.87 -76.36
N ARG A 3 25.19 -17.73 -75.77
CA ARG A 3 25.14 -17.49 -74.32
C ARG A 3 23.71 -17.08 -73.94
N GLY A 4 23.03 -17.91 -73.15
CA GLY A 4 21.74 -17.58 -72.56
C GLY A 4 21.89 -16.61 -71.39
N LEU A 5 21.16 -15.50 -71.42
CA LEU A 5 21.06 -14.54 -70.33
C LEU A 5 20.11 -15.09 -69.25
N ILE A 6 20.63 -15.36 -68.06
CA ILE A 6 19.83 -15.81 -66.90
C ILE A 6 19.13 -14.58 -66.31
N LYS A 7 17.80 -14.55 -66.40
CA LYS A 7 16.96 -13.46 -65.89
C LYS A 7 16.71 -13.66 -64.39
N GLN A 8 17.43 -12.94 -63.53
CA GLN A 8 17.19 -12.97 -62.08
C GLN A 8 16.02 -12.05 -61.71
N LYS A 9 14.87 -12.64 -61.37
CA LYS A 9 13.66 -11.93 -60.88
C LYS A 9 12.99 -12.66 -59.70
N LYS A 10 13.75 -13.21 -58.76
CA LYS A 10 13.21 -13.93 -57.59
C LYS A 10 13.59 -13.36 -56.22
N ALA A 11 14.58 -12.46 -56.13
CA ALA A 11 15.01 -11.90 -54.85
C ALA A 11 14.12 -10.73 -54.35
N GLN A 12 13.52 -9.97 -55.26
CA GLN A 12 12.81 -8.72 -54.93
C GLN A 12 11.50 -8.93 -54.15
N VAL A 13 10.81 -10.05 -54.36
CA VAL A 13 9.56 -10.38 -53.65
C VAL A 13 9.84 -10.73 -52.18
N TRP A 14 11.00 -11.33 -51.89
CA TRP A 14 11.37 -11.75 -50.53
C TRP A 14 11.70 -10.55 -49.63
N SER A 15 12.37 -9.53 -50.17
CA SER A 15 12.64 -8.30 -49.43
C SER A 15 11.36 -7.52 -49.12
N PHE A 16 10.37 -7.54 -50.02
CA PHE A 16 9.09 -6.86 -49.79
C PHE A 16 8.30 -7.52 -48.64
N ASP A 17 8.21 -8.84 -48.62
CA ASP A 17 7.56 -9.59 -47.54
C ASP A 17 8.21 -9.32 -46.18
N LEU A 18 9.55 -9.31 -46.14
CA LEU A 18 10.30 -8.98 -44.92
C LEU A 18 10.01 -7.55 -44.42
N ILE A 19 9.91 -6.57 -45.33
CA ILE A 19 9.59 -5.18 -44.98
C ILE A 19 8.19 -5.11 -44.39
N VAL A 20 7.20 -5.76 -45.02
CA VAL A 20 5.81 -5.77 -44.54
C VAL A 20 5.71 -6.44 -43.17
N ALA A 21 6.34 -7.61 -43.00
CA ALA A 21 6.39 -8.30 -41.72
C ALA A 21 7.02 -7.44 -40.61
N SER A 22 8.09 -6.71 -40.93
CA SER A 22 8.77 -5.81 -39.99
C SER A 22 7.87 -4.64 -39.57
N ILE A 23 7.13 -4.05 -40.51
CA ILE A 23 6.18 -2.96 -40.21
C ILE A 23 5.06 -3.45 -39.30
N ILE A 24 4.49 -4.63 -39.59
CA ILE A 24 3.44 -5.22 -38.75
C ILE A 24 3.99 -5.51 -37.35
N PHE A 25 5.17 -6.11 -37.26
CA PHE A 25 5.82 -6.42 -35.98
C PHE A 25 6.09 -5.17 -35.15
N LEU A 26 6.65 -4.11 -35.75
CA LEU A 26 6.88 -2.83 -35.08
C LEU A 26 5.57 -2.17 -34.65
N SER A 27 4.52 -2.24 -35.47
CA SER A 27 3.19 -1.70 -35.14
C SER A 27 2.59 -2.42 -33.93
N VAL A 28 2.72 -3.75 -33.85
CA VAL A 28 2.29 -4.55 -32.70
C VAL A 28 3.06 -4.16 -31.44
N ILE A 29 4.40 -4.00 -31.53
CA ILE A 29 5.22 -3.55 -30.39
C ILE A 29 4.77 -2.18 -29.90
N LEU A 30 4.58 -1.22 -30.80
CA LEU A 30 4.12 0.13 -30.45
C LEU A 30 2.75 0.09 -29.79
N PHE A 31 1.83 -0.73 -30.30
CA PHE A 31 0.52 -0.90 -29.72
C PHE A 31 0.60 -1.48 -28.29
N PHE A 32 1.40 -2.53 -28.07
CA PHE A 32 1.62 -3.09 -26.73
C PHE A 32 2.28 -2.11 -25.77
N TYR A 33 3.21 -1.29 -26.26
CA TYR A 33 3.87 -0.25 -25.46
C TYR A 33 2.87 0.81 -25.00
N LEU A 34 2.03 1.32 -25.92
CA LEU A 34 0.98 2.30 -25.60
C LEU A 34 -0.06 1.71 -24.63
N LEU A 35 -0.46 0.45 -24.82
CA LEU A 35 -1.38 -0.24 -23.90
C LEU A 35 -0.79 -0.31 -22.49
N THR A 36 0.50 -0.65 -22.38
CA THR A 36 1.18 -0.82 -21.09
C THR A 36 1.28 0.50 -20.32
N ILE A 37 1.61 1.61 -20.99
CA ILE A 37 1.69 2.92 -20.34
C ILE A 37 0.34 3.38 -19.82
N ASN A 38 -0.72 3.23 -20.62
CA ASN A 38 -2.05 3.72 -20.24
C ASN A 38 -2.70 2.89 -19.12
N LEU A 39 -2.37 1.60 -18.98
CA LEU A 39 -2.94 0.76 -17.93
C LEU A 39 -2.23 0.90 -16.57
N GLN A 40 -0.99 1.38 -16.54
CA GLN A 40 -0.16 1.36 -15.33
C GLN A 40 -0.20 2.64 -14.51
N THR A 41 -0.62 3.78 -15.04
CA THR A 41 -0.46 5.06 -14.34
C THR A 41 -1.35 5.22 -13.12
N ASP A 42 -2.61 4.78 -13.17
CA ASP A 42 -3.58 5.13 -12.12
C ASP A 42 -3.51 4.15 -10.95
N THR A 43 -3.53 2.84 -11.23
CA THR A 43 -3.50 1.80 -10.19
C THR A 43 -2.17 1.78 -9.43
N PHE A 44 -1.05 1.95 -10.14
CA PHE A 44 0.28 1.94 -9.51
C PHE A 44 0.55 3.18 -8.68
N SER A 45 0.06 4.35 -9.12
CA SER A 45 0.23 5.59 -8.36
C SER A 45 -0.60 5.58 -7.07
N GLU A 46 -1.83 5.07 -7.12
CA GLU A 46 -2.70 4.88 -5.97
C GLU A 46 -2.13 3.86 -4.98
N GLN A 47 -1.70 2.69 -5.46
CA GLN A 47 -1.07 1.68 -4.60
C GLN A 47 0.19 2.21 -3.92
N LYS A 48 1.02 3.00 -4.63
CA LYS A 48 2.17 3.69 -4.04
C LYS A 48 1.78 4.74 -3.01
N LYS A 49 0.69 5.48 -3.24
CA LYS A 49 0.14 6.44 -2.26
C LYS A 49 -0.23 5.70 -0.97
N LEU A 50 -1.07 4.67 -1.07
CA LEU A 50 -1.52 3.88 0.08
C LEU A 50 -0.35 3.22 0.82
N GLN A 51 0.65 2.70 0.11
CA GLN A 51 1.83 2.12 0.75
C GLN A 51 2.65 3.16 1.50
N ARG A 52 2.72 4.40 1.01
CA ARG A 52 3.36 5.50 1.75
C ARG A 52 2.55 5.88 2.97
N GLU A 53 1.23 5.98 2.86
CA GLU A 53 0.34 6.27 3.99
C GLU A 53 0.42 5.19 5.07
N ALA A 54 0.36 3.91 4.70
CA ALA A 54 0.48 2.80 5.64
C ALA A 54 1.82 2.82 6.40
N ASN A 55 2.93 3.10 5.70
CA ASN A 55 4.24 3.21 6.34
C ASN A 55 4.34 4.43 7.27
N ALA A 56 3.90 5.61 6.80
CA ALA A 56 3.90 6.82 7.61
C ALA A 56 3.05 6.65 8.87
N LEU A 57 1.88 6.00 8.75
CA LEU A 57 1.01 5.70 9.87
C LEU A 57 1.68 4.74 10.84
N ALA A 58 2.28 3.65 10.36
CA ALA A 58 3.00 2.70 11.20
C ALA A 58 4.16 3.37 11.96
N ASP A 59 4.92 4.25 11.31
CA ASP A 59 6.04 4.97 11.93
C ASP A 59 5.54 6.02 12.94
N ASN A 60 4.46 6.75 12.62
CA ASN A 60 3.84 7.70 13.54
C ASN A 60 3.28 7.00 14.79
N LEU A 61 2.65 5.84 14.63
CA LEU A 61 2.15 5.04 15.76
C LEU A 61 3.28 4.61 16.70
N LEU A 62 4.48 4.32 16.18
CA LEU A 62 5.63 3.97 17.02
C LEU A 62 6.31 5.17 17.69
N SER A 63 5.75 6.38 17.56
CA SER A 63 6.16 7.54 18.34
C SER A 63 5.38 7.66 19.65
N SER A 64 5.83 8.57 20.52
CA SER A 64 5.11 8.97 21.74
C SER A 64 3.83 9.77 21.47
N GLY A 65 3.63 10.24 20.24
CA GLY A 65 2.56 11.16 19.91
C GLY A 65 2.81 12.56 20.48
N THR A 66 1.80 13.43 20.41
CA THR A 66 1.89 14.81 20.89
C THR A 66 0.55 15.25 21.46
N PRO A 67 0.52 15.86 22.67
CA PRO A 67 1.64 16.00 23.62
C PRO A 67 2.16 14.65 24.14
N GLN A 68 3.31 14.60 24.82
CA GLN A 68 3.90 13.33 25.27
C GLN A 68 2.98 12.51 26.19
N ASN A 69 2.16 13.18 27.00
CA ASN A 69 1.17 12.58 27.90
C ASN A 69 -0.27 12.71 27.36
N TRP A 70 -0.42 12.61 26.04
CA TRP A 70 -1.74 12.76 25.42
C TRP A 70 -2.75 11.71 25.90
N ASN A 71 -4.01 12.08 25.83
CA ASN A 71 -5.19 11.26 26.09
C ASN A 71 -6.31 11.66 25.10
N GLU A 72 -7.49 11.09 25.28
CA GLU A 72 -8.66 11.26 24.39
C GLU A 72 -9.09 12.74 24.20
N THR A 73 -8.78 13.60 25.17
CA THR A 73 -9.23 15.01 25.19
C THR A 73 -8.20 16.00 24.65
N ASN A 74 -6.89 15.72 24.78
CA ASN A 74 -5.82 16.67 24.44
C ASN A 74 -4.90 16.21 23.31
N VAL A 75 -5.19 15.08 22.67
CA VAL A 75 -4.38 14.53 21.57
C VAL A 75 -4.36 15.48 20.37
N VAL A 76 -3.13 15.74 19.89
CA VAL A 76 -2.86 16.47 18.65
C VAL A 76 -2.31 15.52 17.58
N LYS A 77 -1.43 14.61 17.98
CA LYS A 77 -0.87 13.56 17.12
C LYS A 77 -0.86 12.23 17.88
N ILE A 78 -1.43 11.20 17.27
CA ILE A 78 -1.48 9.87 17.88
C ILE A 78 -0.11 9.20 17.75
N GLY A 79 0.36 8.64 18.86
CA GLY A 79 1.51 7.75 18.93
C GLY A 79 1.38 6.89 20.18
N ILE A 80 1.60 5.58 20.06
CA ILE A 80 1.27 4.56 21.06
C ILE A 80 2.50 3.96 21.73
N ALA A 81 3.71 4.46 21.46
CA ALA A 81 4.94 3.92 22.03
C ALA A 81 5.78 4.98 22.74
N ASP A 82 6.38 4.64 23.87
CA ASP A 82 7.34 5.47 24.59
C ASP A 82 8.67 4.72 24.71
N ASP A 83 9.78 5.39 24.38
CA ASP A 83 11.13 4.82 24.40
C ASP A 83 11.25 3.47 23.66
N GLY A 84 10.58 3.37 22.50
CA GLY A 84 10.58 2.17 21.66
C GLY A 84 9.74 1.00 22.20
N LYS A 85 8.97 1.21 23.27
CA LYS A 85 8.07 0.21 23.86
C LYS A 85 6.62 0.67 23.76
N LEU A 86 5.71 -0.26 23.55
CA LEU A 86 4.30 0.04 23.49
C LEU A 86 3.79 0.55 24.85
N ASN A 87 3.14 1.72 24.84
CA ASN A 87 2.42 2.26 25.98
C ASN A 87 0.96 1.81 25.93
N LYS A 88 0.58 0.93 26.85
CA LYS A 88 -0.75 0.33 26.93
C LYS A 88 -1.86 1.34 27.20
N THR A 89 -1.59 2.37 28.00
CA THR A 89 -2.57 3.42 28.30
C THR A 89 -2.89 4.23 27.06
N LYS A 90 -1.87 4.60 26.28
CA LYS A 90 -2.04 5.28 24.98
C LYS A 90 -2.73 4.40 23.95
N LEU A 91 -2.39 3.10 23.91
CA LEU A 91 -3.07 2.14 23.04
C LEU A 91 -4.57 2.06 23.35
N LEU A 92 -4.94 1.98 24.63
CA LEU A 92 -6.35 1.96 25.05
C LEU A 92 -7.06 3.27 24.70
N ALA A 93 -6.43 4.42 24.97
CA ALA A 93 -6.98 5.72 24.60
C ALA A 93 -7.18 5.84 23.07
N PHE A 94 -6.24 5.32 22.27
CA PHE A 94 -6.37 5.29 20.82
C PHE A 94 -7.54 4.39 20.37
N LYS A 95 -7.70 3.21 20.97
CA LYS A 95 -8.84 2.33 20.71
C LYS A 95 -10.16 3.05 20.99
N ASN A 96 -10.29 3.68 22.15
CA ASN A 96 -11.50 4.40 22.54
C ASN A 96 -11.80 5.58 21.60
N LEU A 97 -10.78 6.32 21.16
CA LEU A 97 -10.93 7.38 20.15
C LEU A 97 -11.44 6.83 18.82
N ALA A 98 -10.87 5.70 18.35
CA ALA A 98 -11.27 5.11 17.08
C ALA A 98 -12.71 4.56 17.12
N GLU A 99 -13.15 4.04 18.27
CA GLU A 99 -14.52 3.55 18.49
C GLU A 99 -15.54 4.69 18.62
N SER A 100 -15.14 5.82 19.21
CA SER A 100 -16.03 6.98 19.39
C SER A 100 -16.11 7.88 18.16
N ASP A 101 -14.98 8.13 17.49
CA ASP A 101 -14.90 8.99 16.31
C ASP A 101 -13.74 8.59 15.40
N TYR A 102 -14.01 7.58 14.56
CA TYR A 102 -13.07 7.10 13.56
C TYR A 102 -12.67 8.17 12.53
N THR A 103 -13.53 9.14 12.23
CA THR A 103 -13.20 10.20 11.27
C THR A 103 -12.17 11.15 11.87
N ARG A 104 -12.33 11.50 13.15
CA ARG A 104 -11.35 12.29 13.90
C ARG A 104 -10.01 11.58 14.00
N THR A 105 -9.98 10.27 14.24
CA THR A 105 -8.69 9.54 14.31
C THR A 105 -7.95 9.52 12.98
N LYS A 106 -8.65 9.42 11.83
CA LYS A 106 -8.02 9.58 10.51
C LYS A 106 -7.30 10.93 10.37
N SER A 107 -7.96 12.00 10.78
CA SER A 107 -7.38 13.35 10.79
C SER A 107 -6.15 13.45 11.72
N LEU A 108 -6.25 12.91 12.95
CA LEU A 108 -5.14 12.90 13.92
C LEU A 108 -3.94 12.04 13.48
N LEU A 109 -4.18 11.02 12.66
CA LEU A 109 -3.15 10.17 12.04
C LEU A 109 -2.58 10.77 10.75
N GLY A 110 -3.24 11.80 10.21
CA GLY A 110 -2.83 12.47 8.97
C GLY A 110 -3.10 11.67 7.71
N ILE A 111 -4.15 10.84 7.70
CA ILE A 111 -4.53 10.00 6.54
C ILE A 111 -5.94 10.32 6.07
N SER A 112 -6.19 10.20 4.76
CA SER A 112 -7.55 10.33 4.18
C SER A 112 -8.26 8.98 4.13
N ASP A 113 -7.47 7.95 3.86
CA ASP A 113 -7.93 6.61 3.50
C ASP A 113 -8.33 5.83 4.76
N ASN A 114 -9.04 4.72 4.59
CA ASN A 114 -9.47 3.91 5.73
C ASN A 114 -8.30 3.13 6.31
N TYR A 115 -8.31 2.89 7.61
CA TYR A 115 -7.30 2.12 8.31
C TYR A 115 -7.89 1.05 9.23
N TYR A 116 -7.11 -0.02 9.36
CA TYR A 116 -7.35 -1.12 10.26
C TYR A 116 -6.02 -1.58 10.84
N ILE A 117 -5.96 -1.69 12.16
CA ILE A 117 -4.76 -2.07 12.88
C ILE A 117 -5.05 -3.34 13.64
N ASN A 118 -4.12 -4.29 13.56
CA ASN A 118 -4.20 -5.51 14.33
C ASN A 118 -2.83 -5.97 14.81
N PHE A 119 -2.85 -6.80 15.84
CA PHE A 119 -1.65 -7.39 16.43
C PHE A 119 -1.59 -8.89 16.17
N THR A 120 -0.39 -9.48 16.17
CA THR A 120 -0.25 -10.95 16.10
C THR A 120 -0.76 -11.66 17.35
N GLN A 121 -0.86 -10.95 18.48
CA GLN A 121 -1.42 -11.43 19.74
C GLN A 121 -2.19 -10.28 20.40
N PRO A 122 -3.33 -10.55 21.05
CA PRO A 122 -4.07 -9.51 21.77
C PRO A 122 -3.21 -8.89 22.89
N ILE A 123 -3.38 -7.60 23.09
CA ILE A 123 -2.62 -6.83 24.09
C ILE A 123 -3.56 -6.44 25.22
N ASN A 124 -3.24 -6.87 26.44
CA ASN A 124 -4.04 -6.54 27.62
C ASN A 124 -3.62 -5.18 28.19
N ALA A 125 -4.56 -4.23 28.23
CA ALA A 125 -4.41 -2.90 28.81
C ALA A 125 -5.56 -2.63 29.79
N ASN A 126 -5.24 -2.39 31.08
CA ASN A 126 -6.23 -2.12 32.13
C ASN A 126 -7.41 -3.13 32.21
N GLY A 127 -7.15 -4.42 31.97
CA GLY A 127 -8.17 -5.46 31.98
C GLY A 127 -8.94 -5.63 30.67
N PHE A 128 -8.70 -4.79 29.66
CA PHE A 128 -9.27 -4.91 28.33
C PHE A 128 -8.27 -5.58 27.38
N SER A 129 -8.76 -6.55 26.60
CA SER A 129 -7.99 -7.15 25.51
C SER A 129 -8.15 -6.30 24.25
N ILE A 130 -7.03 -5.83 23.70
CA ILE A 130 -6.97 -5.05 22.47
C ILE A 130 -6.39 -5.95 21.37
N ASP A 131 -7.24 -6.40 20.46
CA ASP A 131 -6.88 -7.19 19.29
C ASP A 131 -6.77 -6.32 18.02
N THR A 132 -7.66 -5.33 17.93
CA THR A 132 -7.90 -4.53 16.73
C THR A 132 -8.23 -3.07 17.06
N ILE A 133 -7.92 -2.16 16.12
CA ILE A 133 -8.29 -0.75 16.19
C ILE A 133 -8.64 -0.25 14.77
N GLY A 134 -9.73 0.51 14.64
CA GLY A 134 -10.18 1.07 13.37
C GLY A 134 -11.34 0.30 12.75
N SER A 135 -11.55 0.51 11.46
CA SER A 135 -12.66 -0.14 10.74
C SER A 135 -12.23 -1.53 10.29
N VAL A 136 -12.89 -2.60 10.73
CA VAL A 136 -12.55 -3.94 10.21
C VAL A 136 -13.02 -4.03 8.77
N PRO A 137 -12.15 -4.38 7.81
CA PRO A 137 -12.56 -4.56 6.44
C PRO A 137 -13.59 -5.70 6.35
N SER A 138 -14.74 -5.49 5.69
CA SER A 138 -15.75 -6.56 5.60
C SER A 138 -15.23 -7.70 4.73
N ALA A 139 -15.51 -8.95 5.10
CA ALA A 139 -15.03 -10.14 4.39
C ALA A 139 -15.48 -10.21 2.91
N GLU A 140 -16.48 -9.41 2.54
CA GLU A 140 -17.05 -9.29 1.20
C GLU A 140 -16.42 -8.17 0.37
N GLN A 141 -15.65 -7.27 0.99
CA GLN A 141 -14.98 -6.17 0.29
C GLN A 141 -13.62 -6.64 -0.25
N ASN A 142 -13.58 -6.82 -1.57
CA ASN A 142 -12.35 -7.06 -2.29
C ASN A 142 -11.66 -5.70 -2.52
N TYR A 143 -10.80 -5.29 -1.58
CA TYR A 143 -10.02 -4.06 -1.74
C TYR A 143 -8.95 -4.31 -2.79
N SER A 144 -9.21 -3.87 -4.03
CA SER A 144 -8.21 -3.87 -5.10
C SER A 144 -6.94 -3.11 -4.69
N ASN A 145 -7.07 -2.17 -3.74
CA ASN A 145 -6.02 -1.28 -3.28
C ASN A 145 -5.83 -1.37 -1.75
N LEU A 146 -5.36 -2.53 -1.27
CA LEU A 146 -4.95 -2.71 0.14
C LEU A 146 -3.43 -2.52 0.27
N ALA A 147 -3.01 -1.57 1.09
CA ALA A 147 -1.62 -1.43 1.52
C ALA A 147 -1.44 -1.93 2.96
N VAL A 148 -0.36 -2.67 3.19
CA VAL A 148 -0.04 -3.19 4.53
C VAL A 148 1.37 -2.74 4.91
N ALA A 149 1.49 -2.19 6.12
CA ALA A 149 2.76 -1.92 6.77
C ALA A 149 2.85 -2.75 8.05
N THR A 150 4.03 -3.29 8.32
CA THR A 150 4.27 -4.15 9.48
C THR A 150 5.43 -3.59 10.30
N ARG A 151 5.31 -3.61 11.63
CA ARG A 151 6.38 -3.22 12.55
C ARG A 151 6.45 -4.17 13.74
N ALA A 152 7.66 -4.41 14.23
CA ALA A 152 7.87 -5.11 15.50
C ALA A 152 7.82 -4.10 16.65
N VAL A 153 7.10 -4.41 17.72
CA VAL A 153 7.00 -3.57 18.91
C VAL A 153 7.17 -4.41 20.18
N ALA A 154 7.88 -3.86 21.16
CA ALA A 154 8.05 -4.51 22.45
C ALA A 154 6.90 -4.15 23.41
N VAL A 155 6.28 -5.15 24.03
CA VAL A 155 5.25 -5.00 25.06
C VAL A 155 5.48 -6.05 26.16
N ASP A 156 5.57 -5.61 27.42
CA ASP A 156 5.86 -6.47 28.59
C ASP A 156 7.07 -7.44 28.40
N GLY A 157 8.11 -7.00 27.70
CA GLY A 157 9.28 -7.82 27.42
C GLY A 157 9.11 -8.86 26.30
N LYS A 158 7.96 -8.88 25.61
CA LYS A 158 7.69 -9.70 24.42
C LYS A 158 7.68 -8.83 23.16
N ILE A 159 8.05 -9.42 22.03
CA ILE A 159 7.92 -8.78 20.73
C ILE A 159 6.57 -9.18 20.13
N VAL A 160 5.76 -8.20 19.76
CA VAL A 160 4.50 -8.36 19.04
C VAL A 160 4.61 -7.64 17.71
N ILE A 161 3.95 -8.18 16.69
CA ILE A 161 3.92 -7.54 15.37
C ILE A 161 2.66 -6.70 15.27
N LEU A 162 2.85 -5.40 15.03
CA LEU A 162 1.84 -4.43 14.65
C LEU A 162 1.64 -4.49 13.14
N LYS A 163 0.41 -4.72 12.68
CA LYS A 163 0.02 -4.63 11.27
C LYS A 163 -0.91 -3.45 11.09
N VAL A 164 -0.55 -2.58 10.16
CA VAL A 164 -1.32 -1.42 9.73
C VAL A 164 -1.80 -1.70 8.32
N ASN A 165 -3.10 -1.68 8.12
CA ASN A 165 -3.75 -1.90 6.84
C ASN A 165 -4.42 -0.58 6.44
N VAL A 166 -4.24 -0.14 5.21
CA VAL A 166 -4.82 1.09 4.65
C VAL A 166 -5.44 0.80 3.30
N TRP A 167 -6.65 1.29 3.05
CA TRP A 167 -7.37 1.13 1.78
C TRP A 167 -8.26 2.34 1.47
N SER A 168 -8.52 2.57 0.18
CA SER A 168 -9.50 3.57 -0.27
C SER A 168 -10.91 2.99 -0.34
#